data_AF-A0A1M5X9T6-F1
#
_entry.id   AF-A0A1M5X9T6-F1
#
_cell.length_a   1.000
_cell.length_b   1.000
_cell.length_c   1.000
_cell.angle_alpha   90.00
_cell.angle_beta   90.00
_cell.angle_gamma   90.00
#
_symmetry.space_group_name_H-M   'P 1'
#
loop_
_entity.id
_entity.type
_entity.pdbx_description
1 polymer ?
#
loop_
_entity_poly.entity_id
_entity_poly.type
_entity_poly.pdbx_seq_one_letter_code
_entity_poly.pdbx_strand_id
1 'polypeptide(L)' 'MWNTFLKTYPSGEVKCIWKSVFIMCDLFNDIAKDIACKMNIKYEESQAMNSLKFLKDVHLLPKDAKKIY' A
#
# COMPACT_ATOMS: atom_id res chain seq x y z
N MET A 1 8.89 -6.41 11.72
CA MET A 1 8.00 -7.28 10.95
C MET A 1 6.65 -7.51 11.65
N TRP A 2 6.59 -8.24 12.77
CA TRP A 2 5.33 -8.60 13.44
C TRP A 2 4.45 -7.39 13.86
N ASN A 3 5.04 -6.39 14.51
CA ASN A 3 4.30 -5.19 14.91
C ASN A 3 3.79 -4.35 13.72
N THR A 4 4.48 -4.40 12.58
CA THR A 4 4.02 -3.73 11.35
C THR A 4 2.86 -4.49 10.74
N PHE A 5 2.94 -5.83 10.72
CA PHE A 5 1.86 -6.69 10.28
C PHE A 5 0.59 -6.49 11.12
N LEU A 6 0.68 -6.43 12.45
CA LEU A 6 -0.49 -6.16 13.29
C LEU A 6 -1.17 -4.81 12.98
N LYS A 7 -0.42 -3.81 12.50
CA LYS A 7 -0.98 -2.51 12.10
C LYS A 7 -1.74 -2.56 10.77
N THR A 8 -1.71 -3.66 10.02
CA THR A 8 -2.54 -3.84 8.81
C THR A 8 -3.99 -4.21 9.14
N TYR A 9 -4.30 -4.48 10.41
CA TYR A 9 -5.66 -4.71 10.91
C TYR A 9 -6.22 -3.40 11.51
N PRO A 10 -7.11 -2.69 10.78
CA PRO A 10 -7.67 -1.44 11.27
C PRO A 10 -8.82 -1.67 12.25
N SER A 11 -9.13 -0.65 13.07
CA SER A 11 -10.47 -0.52 13.65
C SER A 11 -11.50 -0.14 12.57
N GLY A 12 -12.79 -0.19 12.89
CA GLY A 12 -13.88 0.17 11.95
C GLY A 12 -13.96 1.66 11.54
N GLU A 13 -12.94 2.46 11.83
CA GLU A 13 -12.87 3.87 11.48
C GLU A 13 -12.17 4.07 10.13
N VAL A 14 -12.77 4.87 9.24
CA VAL A 14 -12.25 5.12 7.88
C VAL A 14 -10.79 5.58 7.88
N LYS A 15 -10.41 6.45 8.83
CA LYS A 15 -9.02 6.92 8.97
C LYS A 15 -8.05 5.78 9.30
N CYS A 16 -8.47 4.87 10.18
CA CYS A 16 -7.68 3.70 10.55
C CYS A 16 -7.57 2.73 9.39
N ILE A 17 -8.65 2.50 8.64
CA ILE A 17 -8.66 1.66 7.43
C ILE A 17 -7.62 2.14 6.42
N TRP A 18 -7.65 3.43 6.05
CA TRP A 18 -6.67 4.00 5.12
C TRP A 18 -5.23 3.86 5.62
N LYS A 19 -5.00 4.16 6.91
CA LYS A 19 -3.67 4.01 7.52
C LYS A 19 -3.18 2.56 7.44
N SER A 20 -4.02 1.59 7.75
CA SER A 20 -3.67 0.17 7.70
C SER A 20 -3.40 -0.31 6.28
N VAL A 21 -4.14 0.18 5.29
CA VAL A 21 -3.89 -0.12 3.87
C VAL A 21 -2.53 0.40 3.43
N PHE A 22 -2.16 1.64 3.78
CA PHE A 22 -0.84 2.18 3.41
C PHE A 22 0.31 1.41 4.08
N ILE A 23 0.16 1.07 5.37
CA ILE A 23 1.13 0.23 6.08
C ILE A 23 1.27 -1.15 5.43
N MET A 24 0.17 -1.73 4.97
CA MET A 24 0.17 -3.01 4.25
C MET A 24 0.90 -2.92 2.91
N CYS A 25 0.67 -1.85 2.13
CA CYS A 25 1.37 -1.65 0.85
C CYS A 25 2.89 -1.54 1.06
N ASP A 26 3.34 -0.75 2.05
CA ASP A 26 4.76 -0.60 2.36
C ASP A 26 5.37 -1.93 2.80
N LEU A 27 4.70 -2.65 3.71
CA LEU A 27 5.15 -3.95 4.19
C LEU A 27 5.24 -4.99 3.06
N PHE A 28 4.26 -5.01 2.15
CA PHE A 28 4.27 -5.91 1.00
C PHE A 28 5.43 -5.59 0.05
N ASN A 29 5.66 -4.31 -0.23
CA ASN A 29 6.76 -3.86 -1.08
C ASN A 29 8.12 -4.30 -0.50
N ASP A 30 8.34 -4.13 0.81
CA ASP A 30 9.59 -4.53 1.46
C ASP A 30 9.81 -6.05 1.40
N ILE A 31 8.77 -6.84 1.67
CA ILE A 31 8.85 -8.31 1.60
C ILE A 31 9.06 -8.79 0.16
N ALA A 32 8.36 -8.19 -0.81
CA ALA A 32 8.49 -8.56 -2.21
C ALA A 32 9.91 -8.30 -2.73
N LYS A 33 10.54 -7.19 -2.33
CA LYS A 33 11.95 -6.90 -2.63
C LYS A 33 12.91 -7.93 -2.02
N ASP A 34 12.71 -8.29 -0.76
CA ASP A 34 13.53 -9.31 -0.07
C ASP A 34 13.41 -10.69 -0.76
N ILE A 35 12.19 -11.12 -1.09
CA ILE A 35 11.96 -12.39 -1.80
C ILE A 35 12.55 -12.34 -3.21
N ALA A 36 12.35 -11.24 -3.93
CA ALA A 36 12.87 -11.07 -5.28
C ALA A 36 14.40 -11.17 -5.32
N CYS A 37 15.07 -10.54 -4.34
CA CYS A 37 16.51 -10.66 -4.15
C CYS A 37 16.93 -12.11 -3.90
N LYS A 38 16.25 -12.83 -2.99
CA LYS A 38 16.54 -14.24 -2.66
C LYS A 38 16.31 -15.19 -3.83
N MET A 39 15.32 -14.91 -4.66
CA MET A 39 14.97 -15.73 -5.82
C MET A 39 15.70 -15.30 -7.10
N ASN A 40 16.51 -14.25 -7.05
CA ASN A 40 17.19 -13.64 -8.20
C ASN A 40 16.20 -13.29 -9.34
N ILE A 41 15.03 -12.78 -8.98
CA ILE A 41 14.01 -12.29 -9.92
C ILE A 41 13.89 -10.77 -9.80
N LYS A 42 13.47 -10.11 -10.88
CA LYS A 42 13.26 -8.66 -10.88
C LYS A 42 11.90 -8.33 -10.27
N TYR A 43 11.90 -7.49 -9.24
CA TYR A 43 10.69 -6.87 -8.73
C TYR A 43 10.41 -5.56 -9.46
N GLU A 44 9.20 -5.38 -9.99
CA GLU A 44 8.80 -4.19 -10.75
C GLU A 44 8.41 -3.04 -9.81
N GLU A 45 9.42 -2.35 -9.26
CA GLU A 45 9.23 -1.23 -8.33
C GLU A 45 8.39 -0.09 -8.91
N SER A 46 8.52 0.16 -10.21
CA SER A 46 7.71 1.17 -10.90
C SER A 46 6.21 0.87 -10.79
N GLN A 47 5.82 -0.40 -10.95
CA GLN A 47 4.43 -0.81 -10.81
C GLN A 47 3.95 -0.62 -9.37
N ALA A 48 4.75 -1.02 -8.38
CA ALA A 48 4.43 -0.85 -6.96
C ALA A 48 4.23 0.63 -6.59
N MET A 49 5.14 1.51 -7.06
CA MET A 49 5.03 2.96 -6.85
C MET A 49 3.79 3.55 -7.52
N ASN A 50 3.47 3.13 -8.75
CA ASN A 50 2.29 3.60 -9.48
C ASN A 50 1.00 3.16 -8.78
N SER A 51 0.92 1.93 -8.30
CA SER A 51 -0.23 1.43 -7.53
C SER A 51 -0.41 2.19 -6.22
N LEU A 52 0.67 2.42 -5.46
CA LEU A 52 0.62 3.19 -4.22
C LEU A 52 0.23 4.65 -4.48
N LYS A 53 0.75 5.25 -5.56
CA LYS A 53 0.39 6.60 -5.97
C LYS A 53 -1.11 6.69 -6.27
N PHE A 54 -1.65 5.77 -7.08
CA PHE A 54 -3.08 5.73 -7.38
C PHE A 54 -3.94 5.64 -6.12
N LEU A 55 -3.57 4.79 -5.16
CA LEU A 55 -4.25 4.68 -3.86
C LEU A 55 -4.23 6.00 -3.07
N LYS A 56 -3.08 6.70 -3.06
CA LYS A 56 -2.96 8.02 -2.42
C LYS A 56 -3.81 9.08 -3.13
N ASP A 57 -3.82 9.07 -4.46
CA ASP A 57 -4.66 9.96 -5.26
C ASP A 57 -6.14 9.74 -4.89
N VAL A 58 -6.61 8.49 -4.83
CA VAL A 58 -7.98 8.13 -4.42
C VAL A 58 -8.31 8.55 -2.99
N HIS A 59 -7.38 8.36 -2.05
CA HIS A 59 -7.58 8.75 -0.65
C HIS A 59 -7.83 10.27 -0.48
N LEU A 60 -7.22 11.09 -1.35
CA LEU A 60 -7.34 12.54 -1.33
C LEU A 60 -8.56 13.06 -2.11
N LEU A 61 -9.27 12.20 -2.84
CA LEU A 61 -10.40 12.64 -3.63
C LEU A 61 -11.54 13.16 -2.74
N PRO A 62 -12.21 14.23 -3.18
CA PRO A 62 -13.44 14.66 -2.54
C PRO A 62 -14.55 13.63 -2.78
N LYS A 63 -15.55 13.59 -1.89
CA LYS A 63 -16.63 12.59 -1.93
C LYS A 63 -17.47 12.62 -3.20
N ASP A 64 -17.49 13.75 -3.90
CA ASP A 64 -18.24 14.02 -5.13
C ASP A 64 -17.38 13.88 -6.40
N ALA A 65 -16.14 13.40 -6.29
CA ALA A 65 -15.29 13.14 -7.44
C ALA A 65 -15.94 12.15 -8.40
N LYS A 66 -16.11 12.57 -9.68
CA LYS A 66 -16.66 11.73 -10.76
C LYS A 66 -15.60 11.00 -11.57
N LYS A 67 -14.34 11.41 -11.42
CA LYS A 67 -13.16 10.86 -12.10
C LYS A 67 -11.96 10.98 -11.18
N ILE A 68 -10.99 10.10 -11.40
CA ILE A 68 -9.69 10.10 -10.70
C ILE A 68 -8.64 10.84 -11.54
N TYR A 69 -8.76 10.74 -12.87
CA TYR A 69 -7.94 11.43 -13.88
C TYR A 69 -8.84 12.03 -14.97
#